data_AF-A0A936A9T6-F1
#
_entry.id   AF-A0A936A9T6-F1
#
_cell.length_a   1.000
_cell.length_b   1.000
_cell.length_c   1.000
_cell.angle_alpha   90.00
_cell.angle_beta   90.00
_cell.angle_gamma   90.00
#
_symmetry.space_group_name_H-M   'P 1'
#
loop_
_entity.id
_entity.type
_entity.pdbx_description
1 polymer ?
#
loop_
_entity_poly.entity_id
_entity_poly.type
_entity_poly.pdbx_seq_one_letter_code
_entity_poly.pdbx_strand_id
1 'polypeptide(L)'
;MSNNTTGALVPDGIVDSSGTYFINLSSLLSSRDNLRQSVSDLFTLAKTIPTMSVDGDATPDFDGSRVFFVGQSLGSIVGLNFVTLEPTVSTSVLSVPGGGIAQLLNGSPTFGPRIRAGLAAQGVNAGTAAFDQFMGAAQQAVDSGDPINFAFAAAGERILLHEVVGGGAVGRIR
;
A
#
# COMPACT_ATOMS: atom_id res chain seq x y z
N MET A 1 10.28 -17.74 4.11
CA MET A 1 11.05 -17.21 5.25
C MET A 1 12.19 -16.42 4.68
N SER A 2 12.23 -15.13 4.99
CA SER A 2 13.29 -14.23 4.55
C SER A 2 14.24 -13.98 5.71
N ASN A 3 15.45 -13.53 5.40
CA ASN A 3 16.35 -13.05 6.44
C ASN A 3 15.90 -11.64 6.84
N ASN A 4 15.54 -11.43 8.10
CA ASN A 4 14.98 -10.18 8.60
C ASN A 4 15.99 -9.01 8.55
N THR A 5 17.29 -9.31 8.47
CA THR A 5 18.35 -8.29 8.39
C THR A 5 18.64 -7.91 6.93
N THR A 6 18.79 -8.89 6.05
CA THR A 6 19.25 -8.68 4.67
C THR A 6 18.12 -8.61 3.66
N GLY A 7 16.96 -9.19 3.97
CA GLY A 7 15.84 -9.37 3.05
C GLY A 7 16.04 -10.46 2.02
N ALA A 8 17.12 -11.23 2.11
CA ALA A 8 17.35 -12.36 1.23
C ALA A 8 16.27 -13.42 1.46
N LEU A 9 15.88 -14.15 0.40
CA LEU A 9 14.91 -15.25 0.47
C LEU A 9 15.53 -16.54 1.06
N VAL A 10 16.21 -16.40 2.20
CA VAL A 10 16.86 -17.49 2.92
C VAL A 10 16.37 -17.44 4.37
N PRO A 11 15.89 -18.55 4.95
CA PRO A 11 15.46 -18.58 6.35
C PRO A 11 16.60 -18.20 7.30
N ASP A 12 16.32 -17.36 8.30
CA ASP A 12 17.26 -17.01 9.37
C ASP A 12 16.85 -17.55 10.75
N GLY A 13 15.75 -18.32 10.81
CA GLY A 13 15.20 -18.87 12.06
C GLY A 13 14.42 -17.86 12.90
N ILE A 14 14.23 -16.62 12.43
CA ILE A 14 13.44 -15.58 13.08
C ILE A 14 12.11 -15.46 12.33
N VAL A 15 11.02 -15.28 13.08
CA VAL A 15 9.70 -15.04 12.48
C VAL A 15 9.74 -13.73 11.68
N ASP A 16 9.29 -13.77 10.43
CA ASP A 16 9.21 -12.59 9.57
C ASP A 16 8.20 -11.58 10.14
N SER A 17 8.50 -10.28 10.02
CA SER A 17 7.59 -9.22 10.48
C SER A 17 6.25 -9.23 9.72
N SER A 18 5.19 -8.71 10.34
CA SER A 18 3.91 -8.53 9.65
C SER A 18 4.07 -7.67 8.39
N GLY A 19 3.40 -8.06 7.31
CA GLY A 19 3.49 -7.36 6.03
C GLY A 19 4.73 -7.66 5.18
N THR A 20 5.70 -8.48 5.67
CA THR A 20 6.92 -8.86 4.92
C THR A 20 6.63 -9.35 3.50
N TYR A 21 5.54 -10.10 3.34
CA TYR A 21 5.15 -10.72 2.07
C TYR A 21 4.09 -9.94 1.30
N PHE A 22 3.67 -8.78 1.80
CA PHE A 22 2.66 -7.98 1.15
C PHE A 22 3.19 -7.44 -0.18
N ILE A 23 4.38 -6.83 -0.13
CA ILE A 23 5.13 -6.39 -1.31
C ILE A 23 6.09 -7.52 -1.69
N ASN A 24 5.62 -8.39 -2.58
CA ASN A 24 6.37 -9.52 -3.08
C ASN A 24 7.08 -9.19 -4.40
N LEU A 25 8.36 -8.81 -4.29
CA LEU A 25 9.19 -8.46 -5.46
C LEU A 25 9.48 -9.64 -6.38
N SER A 26 9.32 -10.88 -5.90
CA SER A 26 9.48 -12.09 -6.71
C SER A 26 8.19 -12.50 -7.42
N SER A 27 7.03 -12.00 -6.97
CA SER A 27 5.73 -12.22 -7.59
C SER A 27 4.91 -10.93 -7.55
N LEU A 28 5.05 -10.14 -8.62
CA LEU A 28 4.28 -8.91 -8.79
C LEU A 28 2.76 -9.18 -8.83
N LEU A 29 2.34 -10.33 -9.35
CA LEU A 29 0.95 -10.75 -9.37
C LEU A 29 0.42 -11.00 -7.95
N SER A 30 1.21 -11.64 -7.08
CA SER A 30 0.84 -11.78 -5.67
C SER A 30 0.74 -10.43 -4.97
N SER A 31 1.67 -9.50 -5.25
CA SER A 31 1.59 -8.13 -4.69
C SER A 31 0.33 -7.40 -5.13
N ARG A 32 -0.04 -7.50 -6.41
CA ARG A 32 -1.28 -6.95 -6.96
C ARG A 32 -2.50 -7.55 -6.27
N ASP A 33 -2.53 -8.86 -6.12
CA ASP A 33 -3.68 -9.56 -5.57
C ASP A 33 -3.81 -9.29 -4.06
N ASN A 34 -2.71 -9.10 -3.33
CA ASN A 34 -2.72 -8.63 -1.93
C ASN A 34 -3.39 -7.25 -1.81
N LEU A 35 -3.09 -6.30 -2.71
CA LEU A 35 -3.76 -4.99 -2.73
C LEU A 35 -5.26 -5.14 -2.95
N ARG A 36 -5.67 -5.91 -3.96
CA ARG A 36 -7.08 -6.11 -4.31
C ARG A 36 -7.86 -6.85 -3.23
N GLN A 37 -7.25 -7.85 -2.60
CA GLN A 37 -7.82 -8.53 -1.45
C GLN A 37 -8.00 -7.56 -0.29
N SER A 38 -6.99 -6.74 0.03
CA SER A 38 -7.10 -5.75 1.12
C SER A 38 -8.25 -4.76 0.91
N VAL A 39 -8.48 -4.32 -0.33
CA VAL A 39 -9.64 -3.48 -0.68
C VAL A 39 -10.96 -4.25 -0.45
N SER A 40 -11.01 -5.53 -0.85
CA SER A 40 -12.18 -6.39 -0.66
C SER A 40 -12.50 -6.65 0.82
N ASP A 41 -11.46 -6.80 1.63
CA ASP A 41 -11.57 -6.97 3.08
C ASP A 41 -12.11 -5.68 3.72
N LEU A 42 -11.67 -4.50 3.27
CA LEU A 42 -12.22 -3.22 3.72
C LEU A 42 -13.69 -3.02 3.35
N PHE A 43 -14.13 -3.44 2.15
CA PHE A 43 -15.56 -3.45 1.81
C PHE A 43 -16.38 -4.34 2.74
N THR A 44 -15.84 -5.53 3.06
CA THR A 44 -16.49 -6.47 3.98
C THR A 44 -16.55 -5.88 5.38
N LEU A 45 -15.49 -5.22 5.83
CA LEU A 45 -15.44 -4.52 7.10
C LEU A 45 -16.50 -3.40 7.15
N ALA A 46 -16.54 -2.52 6.15
CA ALA A 46 -17.48 -1.41 6.08
C ALA A 46 -18.94 -1.89 6.20
N LYS A 47 -19.29 -2.97 5.48
CA LYS A 47 -20.64 -3.56 5.51
C LYS A 47 -21.00 -4.22 6.84
N THR A 48 -20.01 -4.70 7.58
CA THR A 48 -20.24 -5.39 8.85
C THR A 48 -20.24 -4.44 10.05
N ILE A 49 -19.72 -3.22 9.93
CA ILE A 49 -19.68 -2.21 11.02
C ILE A 49 -21.06 -2.05 11.69
N PRO A 50 -22.18 -1.88 10.97
CA PRO A 50 -23.49 -1.66 11.59
C PRO A 50 -24.02 -2.85 12.42
N THR A 51 -23.39 -4.02 12.30
CA THR A 51 -23.82 -5.27 12.96
C THR A 51 -22.76 -5.84 13.90
N MET A 52 -21.59 -5.21 14.02
CA MET A 52 -20.51 -5.68 14.89
C MET A 52 -20.89 -5.50 16.36
N SER A 53 -20.76 -6.56 17.15
CA SER A 53 -20.67 -6.54 18.61
C SER A 53 -19.27 -7.01 19.02
N VAL A 54 -18.63 -6.28 19.92
CA VAL A 54 -17.28 -6.56 20.45
C VAL A 54 -17.28 -6.89 21.94
N ASP A 55 -18.42 -6.77 22.61
CA ASP A 55 -18.61 -7.16 24.01
C ASP A 55 -19.30 -8.52 24.20
N GLY A 56 -19.79 -9.11 23.09
CA GLY A 56 -20.37 -10.44 23.05
C GLY A 56 -21.86 -10.50 23.37
N ASP A 57 -22.54 -9.35 23.40
CA ASP A 57 -23.99 -9.28 23.47
C ASP A 57 -24.65 -9.42 22.07
N ALA A 58 -25.97 -9.23 21.99
CA ALA A 58 -26.71 -9.30 20.72
C ALA A 58 -26.95 -7.91 20.09
N THR A 59 -26.34 -6.86 20.63
CA THR A 59 -26.54 -5.45 20.27
C THR A 59 -25.34 -4.97 19.46
N PRO A 60 -25.55 -4.34 18.29
CA PRO A 60 -24.45 -3.71 17.58
C PRO A 60 -23.85 -2.53 18.37
N ASP A 61 -22.52 -2.47 18.44
CA ASP A 61 -21.79 -1.47 19.23
C ASP A 61 -21.46 -0.19 18.45
N PHE A 62 -21.44 -0.26 17.11
CA PHE A 62 -20.94 0.82 16.27
C PHE A 62 -22.05 1.56 15.53
N ASP A 63 -21.86 2.87 15.39
CA ASP A 63 -22.72 3.73 14.59
C ASP A 63 -22.35 3.63 13.10
N GLY A 64 -23.06 2.76 12.38
CA GLY A 64 -22.90 2.58 10.93
C GLY A 64 -23.22 3.81 10.07
N SER A 65 -23.82 4.87 10.63
CA SER A 65 -24.08 6.12 9.91
C SER A 65 -22.88 7.08 9.90
N ARG A 66 -21.84 6.81 10.70
CA ARG A 66 -20.67 7.66 10.86
C ARG A 66 -19.38 6.85 10.83
N VAL A 67 -19.01 6.41 9.63
CA VAL A 67 -17.75 5.70 9.40
C VAL A 67 -16.70 6.67 8.86
N PHE A 68 -15.50 6.62 9.43
CA PHE A 68 -14.35 7.42 9.02
C PHE A 68 -13.17 6.51 8.69
N PHE A 69 -12.36 6.88 7.71
CA PHE A 69 -11.19 6.09 7.31
C PHE A 69 -9.90 6.88 7.50
N VAL A 70 -8.87 6.26 8.09
CA VAL A 70 -7.52 6.83 8.18
C VAL A 70 -6.52 5.81 7.67
N GLY A 71 -5.79 6.19 6.63
CA GLY A 71 -4.70 5.42 6.06
C GLY A 71 -3.34 6.09 6.28
N GLN A 72 -2.29 5.29 6.40
CA GLN A 72 -0.90 5.73 6.38
C GLN A 72 -0.10 4.86 5.41
N SER A 73 0.66 5.48 4.50
CA SER A 73 1.51 4.79 3.51
C SER A 73 0.73 3.68 2.79
N LEU A 74 1.06 2.41 3.00
CA LEU A 74 0.35 1.27 2.43
C LEU A 74 -1.15 1.27 2.75
N GLY A 75 -1.53 1.69 3.95
CA GLY A 75 -2.94 1.85 4.33
C GLY A 75 -3.65 2.93 3.51
N SER A 76 -2.94 3.98 3.08
CA SER A 76 -3.48 4.99 2.17
C SER A 76 -3.52 4.52 0.71
N ILE A 77 -2.55 3.69 0.28
CA ILE A 77 -2.51 3.08 -1.06
C ILE A 77 -3.74 2.17 -1.25
N VAL A 78 -3.98 1.26 -0.30
CA VAL A 78 -5.19 0.42 -0.28
C VAL A 78 -6.43 1.29 -0.05
N GLY A 79 -6.34 2.24 0.88
CA GLY A 79 -7.43 3.10 1.31
C GLY A 79 -8.04 3.94 0.20
N LEU A 80 -7.23 4.50 -0.71
CA LEU A 80 -7.75 5.35 -1.79
C LEU A 80 -8.75 4.59 -2.68
N ASN A 81 -8.44 3.34 -3.04
CA ASN A 81 -9.34 2.51 -3.84
C ASN A 81 -10.63 2.22 -3.10
N PHE A 82 -10.53 1.93 -1.80
CA PHE A 82 -11.68 1.64 -0.96
C PHE A 82 -12.61 2.86 -0.82
N VAL A 83 -12.08 4.01 -0.37
CA VAL A 83 -12.90 5.19 -0.05
C VAL A 83 -13.49 5.87 -1.29
N THR A 84 -12.96 5.61 -2.48
CA THR A 84 -13.53 6.11 -3.75
C THR A 84 -14.63 5.23 -4.31
N LEU A 85 -14.82 4.03 -3.75
CA LEU A 85 -15.80 3.05 -4.23
C LEU A 85 -16.82 2.64 -3.16
N GLU A 86 -16.57 2.96 -1.89
CA GLU A 86 -17.46 2.65 -0.76
C GLU A 86 -18.11 3.93 -0.19
N PRO A 87 -19.39 4.21 -0.53
CA PRO A 87 -20.06 5.45 -0.15
C PRO A 87 -20.42 5.54 1.33
N THR A 88 -20.29 4.46 2.12
CA THR A 88 -20.57 4.49 3.56
C THR A 88 -19.50 5.23 4.38
N VAL A 89 -18.35 5.57 3.78
CA VAL A 89 -17.27 6.33 4.44
C VAL A 89 -17.53 7.83 4.33
N SER A 90 -17.80 8.49 5.46
CA SER A 90 -18.19 9.91 5.50
C SER A 90 -17.04 10.88 5.21
N THR A 91 -15.84 10.58 5.73
CA THR A 91 -14.61 11.36 5.51
C THR A 91 -13.41 10.42 5.62
N SER A 92 -12.37 10.69 4.84
CA SER A 92 -11.11 9.96 4.92
C SER A 92 -9.89 10.87 5.05
N VAL A 93 -8.85 10.34 5.71
CA VAL A 93 -7.51 10.93 5.77
C VAL A 93 -6.53 9.93 5.16
N LEU A 94 -5.83 10.34 4.12
CA LEU A 94 -4.82 9.55 3.42
C LEU A 94 -3.46 10.19 3.64
N SER A 95 -2.68 9.60 4.55
CA SER A 95 -1.35 10.05 4.88
C SER A 95 -0.30 9.39 3.99
N VAL A 96 0.48 10.22 3.29
CA VAL A 96 1.57 9.82 2.40
C VAL A 96 1.22 8.63 1.48
N PRO A 97 0.08 8.68 0.75
CA PRO A 97 -0.19 7.69 -0.29
C PRO A 97 0.86 7.79 -1.40
N GLY A 98 0.99 6.72 -2.18
CA GLY A 98 1.73 6.73 -3.43
C GLY A 98 0.94 6.01 -4.52
N GLY A 99 1.29 6.27 -5.78
CA GLY A 99 0.79 5.57 -6.95
C GLY A 99 1.91 5.39 -7.96
N GLY A 100 1.68 4.64 -9.03
CA GLY A 100 2.77 4.20 -9.90
C GLY A 100 3.74 3.30 -9.12
N ILE A 101 3.19 2.27 -8.48
CA ILE A 101 3.83 1.42 -7.48
C ILE A 101 5.22 0.95 -7.89
N ALA A 102 5.42 0.60 -9.16
CA ALA A 102 6.72 0.12 -9.62
C ALA A 102 7.81 1.20 -9.41
N GLN A 103 7.56 2.43 -9.87
CA GLN A 103 8.51 3.52 -9.71
C GLN A 103 8.55 4.08 -8.28
N LEU A 104 7.42 4.08 -7.57
CA LEU A 104 7.37 4.39 -6.15
C LEU A 104 8.33 3.51 -5.34
N LEU A 105 8.29 2.18 -5.58
CA LEU A 105 9.17 1.24 -4.89
C LEU A 105 10.62 1.35 -5.35
N ASN A 106 10.88 1.58 -6.64
CA ASN A 106 12.23 1.82 -7.13
C ASN A 106 12.86 3.10 -6.55
N GLY A 107 12.07 4.15 -6.35
CA GLY A 107 12.46 5.41 -5.71
C GLY A 107 12.62 5.32 -4.19
N SER A 108 12.11 4.25 -3.56
CA SER A 108 12.18 4.07 -2.11
C SER A 108 13.62 3.84 -1.62
N PRO A 109 14.06 4.51 -0.53
CA PRO A 109 15.31 4.19 0.15
C PRO A 109 15.38 2.74 0.67
N THR A 110 14.22 2.15 1.00
CA THR A 110 14.13 0.80 1.57
C THR A 110 14.05 -0.28 0.49
N PHE A 111 13.18 -0.09 -0.52
CA PHE A 111 12.93 -1.10 -1.56
C PHE A 111 13.83 -0.93 -2.79
N GLY A 112 14.15 0.30 -3.17
CA GLY A 112 14.88 0.63 -4.39
C GLY A 112 16.24 -0.07 -4.52
N PRO A 113 17.10 -0.05 -3.50
CA PRO A 113 18.38 -0.77 -3.54
C PRO A 113 18.21 -2.28 -3.78
N ARG A 114 17.20 -2.91 -3.16
CA ARG A 114 16.93 -4.35 -3.30
C ARG A 114 16.42 -4.70 -4.70
N ILE A 115 15.51 -3.90 -5.24
CA ILE A 115 14.98 -4.06 -6.60
C ILE A 115 16.14 -3.97 -7.62
N ARG A 116 16.93 -2.89 -7.55
CA ARG A 116 18.05 -2.68 -8.48
C ARG A 116 19.11 -3.79 -8.37
N ALA A 117 19.46 -4.22 -7.16
CA ALA A 117 20.41 -5.31 -6.96
C ALA A 117 19.88 -6.66 -7.49
N GLY A 118 18.60 -6.97 -7.22
CA GLY A 118 17.98 -8.20 -7.72
C GLY A 118 17.91 -8.26 -9.24
N LEU A 119 17.57 -7.14 -9.88
CA LEU A 119 17.55 -7.02 -11.35
C LEU A 119 18.95 -7.07 -11.96
N ALA A 120 19.92 -6.39 -11.35
CA ALA A 120 21.32 -6.44 -11.82
C ALA A 120 21.89 -7.86 -11.78
N ALA A 121 21.52 -8.67 -10.77
CA ALA A 121 21.89 -10.08 -10.69
C ALA A 121 21.28 -10.93 -11.84
N GLN A 122 20.26 -10.43 -12.53
CA GLN A 122 19.65 -11.03 -13.73
C GLN A 122 20.09 -10.31 -15.02
N GLY A 123 21.10 -9.43 -14.96
CA GLY A 123 21.62 -8.68 -16.11
C GLY A 123 20.81 -7.44 -16.49
N VAL A 124 19.80 -7.07 -15.70
CA VAL A 124 18.96 -5.87 -15.93
C VAL A 124 19.44 -4.73 -15.05
N ASN A 125 20.27 -3.85 -15.62
CA ASN A 125 20.94 -2.78 -14.87
C ASN A 125 20.18 -1.44 -14.95
N ALA A 126 20.09 -0.73 -13.82
CA ALA A 126 19.48 0.60 -13.77
C ALA A 126 20.15 1.58 -14.75
N GLY A 127 19.35 2.47 -15.35
CA GLY A 127 19.82 3.42 -16.37
C GLY A 127 19.96 2.82 -17.77
N THR A 128 19.44 1.62 -18.00
CA THR A 128 19.39 0.97 -19.33
C THR A 128 17.96 0.86 -19.82
N ALA A 129 17.78 0.78 -21.15
CA ALA A 129 16.46 0.56 -21.75
C ALA A 129 15.79 -0.73 -21.27
N ALA A 130 16.55 -1.78 -20.99
CA ALA A 130 16.03 -3.04 -20.46
C ALA A 130 15.42 -2.86 -19.06
N PHE A 131 16.04 -2.02 -18.22
CA PHE A 131 15.50 -1.69 -16.90
C PHE A 131 14.22 -0.87 -17.02
N ASP A 132 14.19 0.13 -17.90
CA ASP A 132 12.97 0.94 -18.10
C ASP A 132 11.81 0.09 -18.64
N GLN A 133 12.08 -0.85 -19.56
CA GLN A 133 11.12 -1.83 -20.03
C GLN A 133 10.62 -2.74 -18.91
N PHE A 134 11.53 -3.23 -18.06
CA PHE A 134 11.14 -4.03 -16.89
C PHE A 134 10.23 -3.23 -15.95
N MET A 135 10.57 -1.99 -15.64
CA MET A 135 9.76 -1.13 -14.76
C MET A 135 8.38 -0.86 -15.36
N GLY A 136 8.28 -0.65 -16.67
CA GLY A 136 7.00 -0.52 -17.38
C GLY A 136 6.16 -1.80 -17.31
N ALA A 137 6.76 -2.95 -17.59
CA ALA A 137 6.08 -4.25 -17.49
C ALA A 137 5.67 -4.57 -16.03
N ALA A 138 6.51 -4.21 -15.07
CA ALA A 138 6.21 -4.37 -13.65
C ALA A 138 5.02 -3.51 -13.23
N GLN A 139 4.97 -2.26 -13.69
CA GLN A 139 3.81 -1.38 -13.47
C GLN A 139 2.55 -1.99 -14.08
N GLN A 140 2.61 -2.43 -15.35
CA GLN A 140 1.48 -3.09 -16.01
C GLN A 140 0.98 -4.32 -15.25
N ALA A 141 1.91 -5.10 -14.68
CA ALA A 141 1.56 -6.28 -13.90
C ALA A 141 0.77 -5.93 -12.62
N VAL A 142 1.08 -4.81 -11.96
CA VAL A 142 0.42 -4.38 -10.71
C VAL A 142 -0.72 -3.38 -10.91
N ASP A 143 -0.90 -2.87 -12.13
CA ASP A 143 -1.69 -1.68 -12.44
C ASP A 143 -3.13 -1.74 -11.93
N SER A 144 -3.80 -2.89 -12.06
CA SER A 144 -5.19 -3.05 -11.59
C SER A 144 -5.37 -2.92 -10.07
N GLY A 145 -4.29 -2.96 -9.29
CA GLY A 145 -4.29 -2.70 -7.85
C GLY A 145 -3.71 -1.33 -7.48
N ASP A 146 -3.21 -0.56 -8.45
CA ASP A 146 -2.56 0.73 -8.21
C ASP A 146 -3.60 1.84 -7.96
N PRO A 147 -3.47 2.62 -6.88
CA PRO A 147 -4.42 3.67 -6.57
C PRO A 147 -4.42 4.85 -7.54
N ILE A 148 -3.40 5.01 -8.37
CA ILE A 148 -3.38 6.07 -9.39
C ILE A 148 -4.55 5.95 -10.37
N ASN A 149 -5.01 4.71 -10.62
CA ASN A 149 -6.14 4.42 -11.49
C ASN A 149 -7.49 4.86 -10.90
N PHE A 150 -7.56 5.17 -9.60
CA PHE A 150 -8.76 5.59 -8.90
C PHE A 150 -8.74 7.07 -8.51
N ALA A 151 -7.62 7.77 -8.75
CA ALA A 151 -7.47 9.18 -8.40
C ALA A 151 -8.54 10.07 -9.05
N PHE A 152 -9.04 9.72 -10.24
CA PHE A 152 -10.12 10.46 -10.89
C PHE A 152 -11.44 10.38 -10.12
N ALA A 153 -11.69 9.28 -9.40
CA ALA A 153 -12.91 9.06 -8.62
C ALA A 153 -12.86 9.81 -7.27
N ALA A 154 -11.69 10.27 -6.83
CA ALA A 154 -11.54 11.02 -5.58
C ALA A 154 -12.13 12.44 -5.62
N ALA A 155 -12.39 13.01 -6.80
CA ALA A 155 -12.80 14.40 -6.96
C ALA A 155 -14.17 14.75 -6.32
N GLY A 156 -15.02 13.75 -6.06
CA GLY A 156 -16.32 13.93 -5.38
C GLY A 156 -16.30 13.61 -3.89
N GLU A 157 -15.18 13.11 -3.38
CA GLU A 157 -15.10 12.52 -2.04
C GLU A 157 -14.53 13.47 -1.00
N ARG A 158 -14.90 13.26 0.27
CA ARG A 158 -14.36 14.02 1.42
C ARG A 158 -13.02 13.42 1.85
N ILE A 159 -11.96 13.75 1.13
CA ILE A 159 -10.62 13.20 1.36
C ILE A 159 -9.64 14.31 1.74
N LEU A 160 -9.00 14.18 2.91
CA LEU A 160 -7.78 14.90 3.24
C LEU A 160 -6.58 14.05 2.80
N LEU A 161 -5.84 14.51 1.79
CA LEU A 161 -4.62 13.86 1.31
C LEU A 161 -3.41 14.74 1.59
N HIS A 162 -2.34 14.17 2.13
CA HIS A 162 -1.09 14.89 2.32
C HIS A 162 0.14 14.05 2.02
N GLU A 163 1.15 14.70 1.47
CA GLU A 163 2.50 14.17 1.25
C GLU A 163 3.49 14.87 2.19
N VAL A 164 4.54 14.18 2.60
CA VAL A 164 5.64 14.79 3.34
C VAL A 164 6.73 15.15 2.34
N VAL A 165 6.91 16.46 2.11
CA VAL A 165 7.98 16.98 1.26
C VAL A 165 9.16 17.40 2.15
N GLY A 166 10.26 16.64 2.10
CA GLY A 166 11.55 17.02 2.70
C GLY A 166 12.01 16.22 3.93
N GLY A 167 13.31 16.32 4.21
CA GLY A 167 14.05 15.66 5.30
C GLY A 167 15.26 16.49 5.77
N GLY A 168 15.17 17.83 5.67
CA GLY A 168 16.11 18.71 6.37
C GLY A 168 15.88 18.60 7.87
N ALA A 169 16.95 18.45 8.65
CA ALA A 169 16.87 18.36 10.10
C ALA A 169 15.96 19.45 10.66
N VAL A 170 14.98 19.05 11.48
CA VAL A 170 14.20 20.00 12.28
C VAL A 170 15.18 20.69 13.22
N GLY A 171 15.64 21.89 12.86
CA GLY A 171 16.45 22.72 13.72
C GLY A 171 15.69 22.93 15.02
N ARG A 172 16.29 22.55 16.16
CA ARG A 172 15.72 22.81 17.48
C ARG A 172 15.38 24.29 17.57
N ILE A 173 14.10 24.60 17.70
CA ILE A 173 13.67 25.91 18.20
C ILE A 173 14.16 25.97 19.65
N ARG A 174 15.15 26.82 19.91
CA ARG A 174 15.51 27.26 21.26
C ARG A 174 14.56 28.36 21.67
#